data_AF-A0AAE8U796-F1
#
_entry.id   AF-A0AAE8U796-F1
#
_cell.length_a   1.000
_cell.length_b   1.000
_cell.length_c   1.000
_cell.angle_alpha   90.00
_cell.angle_beta   90.00
_cell.angle_gamma   90.00
#
_symmetry.space_group_name_H-M   'P 1'
#
loop_
_entity.id
_entity.type
_entity.pdbx_description
1 polymer ?
#
loop_
_entity_poly.entity_id
_entity_poly.type
_entity_poly.pdbx_seq_one_letter_code
_entity_poly.pdbx_strand_id
1 'polypeptide(L)'
;MFGIFKEPAKFIDTYEQVHSILKSLLTYELKELPNRYEFWYRVAIRQEEYRTLQAEHRAKISMTSAVGRFHQTQYEVMTQKLAKFERLSDIYKLFCMEEERELLNHRLSFHQETIAAIYDHVQHKELYTYSDSVQQQFWEAVRDDLLHAIAHLD
;
A
#
# COMPACT_ATOMS: atom_id res chain seq x y z
N MET A 1 4.72 0.07 -48.30
CA MET A 1 4.84 1.10 -47.24
C MET A 1 3.80 0.74 -46.19
N PHE A 2 4.16 -0.10 -45.21
CA PHE A 2 3.25 -0.51 -44.13
C PHE A 2 3.32 0.55 -43.04
N GLY A 3 2.24 1.32 -42.89
CA GLY A 3 2.07 2.20 -41.74
C GLY A 3 1.97 1.36 -40.48
N ILE A 4 2.98 1.47 -39.62
CA ILE A 4 2.91 0.96 -38.25
C ILE A 4 1.87 1.83 -37.55
N PHE A 5 0.64 1.35 -37.47
CA PHE A 5 -0.33 1.91 -36.54
C PHE A 5 0.26 1.69 -35.14
N LYS A 6 0.84 2.75 -34.56
CA LYS A 6 1.03 2.79 -33.11
C LYS A 6 -0.38 2.68 -32.52
N GLU A 7 -0.67 1.56 -31.86
CA GLU A 7 -1.85 1.48 -31.01
C GLU A 7 -1.87 2.75 -30.13
N PRO A 8 -3.02 3.45 -30.03
CA PRO A 8 -3.10 4.59 -29.14
C PRO A 8 -2.71 4.09 -27.75
N ALA A 9 -1.71 4.74 -27.14
CA ALA A 9 -1.30 4.43 -25.78
C ALA A 9 -2.56 4.38 -24.92
N LYS A 10 -2.83 3.22 -24.30
CA LYS A 10 -4.02 3.03 -23.46
C LYS A 10 -4.02 4.15 -22.42
N PHE A 11 -5.01 5.04 -22.47
CA PHE A 11 -5.16 6.06 -21.45
C PHE A 11 -5.53 5.36 -20.14
N ILE A 12 -4.61 5.35 -19.19
CA ILE A 12 -4.82 4.78 -17.87
C ILE A 12 -5.47 5.87 -17.02
N ASP A 13 -6.74 5.70 -16.72
CA ASP A 13 -7.48 6.65 -15.88
C ASP A 13 -6.99 6.62 -14.42
N THR A 14 -7.41 7.62 -13.64
CA THR A 14 -6.98 7.78 -12.25
C THR A 14 -7.37 6.57 -11.40
N TYR A 15 -8.50 5.93 -11.70
CA TYR A 15 -8.91 4.67 -11.09
C TYR A 15 -7.90 3.55 -11.33
N GLU A 16 -7.51 3.28 -12.57
CA GLU A 16 -6.52 2.25 -12.90
C GLU A 16 -5.15 2.54 -12.30
N GLN A 17 -4.76 3.82 -12.24
CA GLN A 17 -3.52 4.25 -11.58
C GLN A 17 -3.53 3.90 -10.09
N VAL A 18 -4.58 4.30 -9.36
CA VAL A 18 -4.72 4.00 -7.92
C VAL A 18 -4.78 2.48 -7.70
N HIS A 19 -5.57 1.75 -8.49
CA HIS A 19 -5.65 0.30 -8.40
C HIS A 19 -4.27 -0.36 -8.56
N SER A 20 -3.47 0.10 -9.54
CA SER A 20 -2.11 -0.39 -9.77
C SER A 20 -1.16 -0.06 -8.62
N ILE A 21 -1.22 1.14 -8.06
CA ILE A 21 -0.42 1.56 -6.90
C ILE A 21 -0.78 0.68 -5.70
N LEU A 22 -2.08 0.55 -5.36
CA LEU A 22 -2.57 -0.26 -4.25
C LEU A 22 -2.11 -1.72 -4.37
N LYS A 23 -2.27 -2.32 -5.56
CA LYS A 23 -1.82 -3.68 -5.82
C LYS A 23 -0.32 -3.83 -5.62
N SER A 24 0.47 -2.88 -6.11
CA SER A 24 1.92 -2.89 -5.98
C SER A 24 2.37 -2.75 -4.53
N LEU A 25 1.76 -1.83 -3.79
CA LEU A 25 2.05 -1.59 -2.37
C LEU A 25 1.69 -2.80 -1.51
N LEU A 26 0.49 -3.36 -1.70
CA LEU A 26 0.08 -4.57 -0.98
C LEU A 26 0.94 -5.78 -1.36
N THR A 27 1.34 -5.92 -2.63
CA THR A 27 2.27 -6.98 -3.04
C THR A 27 3.62 -6.84 -2.34
N TYR A 28 4.13 -5.62 -2.20
CA TYR A 28 5.36 -5.35 -1.46
C TYR A 28 5.22 -5.70 0.03
N GLU A 29 4.11 -5.30 0.67
CA GLU A 29 3.83 -5.65 2.06
C GLU A 29 3.74 -7.16 2.28
N LEU A 30 3.34 -7.92 1.24
CA LEU A 30 3.21 -9.36 1.32
C LEU A 30 4.47 -10.11 0.83
N LYS A 31 5.57 -9.42 0.49
CA LYS A 31 6.72 -10.00 -0.24
C LYS A 31 7.37 -11.22 0.44
N GLU A 32 7.25 -11.33 1.75
CA GLU A 32 7.82 -12.42 2.56
C GLU A 32 6.90 -13.65 2.64
N LEU A 33 5.63 -13.50 2.26
CA LEU A 33 4.65 -14.59 2.30
C LEU A 33 4.70 -15.42 1.00
N PRO A 34 4.53 -16.76 1.07
CA PRO A 34 4.59 -17.62 -0.10
C PRO A 34 3.59 -17.22 -1.19
N ASN A 35 4.08 -17.03 -2.42
CA ASN A 35 3.25 -16.66 -3.58
C ASN A 35 2.24 -17.74 -4.01
N ARG A 36 2.36 -18.98 -3.52
CA ARG A 36 1.38 -20.05 -3.74
C ARG A 36 0.04 -19.81 -3.04
N TYR A 37 0.02 -18.93 -2.05
CA TYR A 37 -1.17 -18.57 -1.32
C TYR A 37 -1.94 -17.49 -2.08
N GLU A 38 -3.26 -17.63 -2.09
CA GLU A 38 -4.16 -16.63 -2.65
C GLU A 38 -3.94 -15.25 -2.01
N PHE A 39 -4.12 -14.19 -2.80
CA PHE A 39 -3.80 -12.83 -2.39
C PHE A 39 -4.51 -12.45 -1.08
N TRP A 40 -5.82 -12.65 -1.00
CA TRP A 40 -6.60 -12.30 0.20
C TRP A 40 -6.26 -13.17 1.41
N TYR A 41 -5.82 -14.41 1.18
CA TYR A 41 -5.33 -15.26 2.26
C TYR A 41 -4.00 -14.73 2.82
N ARG A 42 -3.10 -14.25 1.96
CA ARG A 42 -1.86 -13.58 2.38
C ARG A 42 -2.13 -12.28 3.13
N VAL A 43 -3.10 -11.48 2.68
CA VAL A 43 -3.55 -10.28 3.41
C VAL A 43 -4.01 -10.65 4.82
N ALA A 44 -4.85 -11.69 4.96
CA ALA A 44 -5.33 -12.14 6.27
C ALA A 44 -4.19 -12.62 7.19
N ILE A 45 -3.22 -13.39 6.65
CA ILE A 45 -2.02 -13.81 7.40
C ILE A 45 -1.26 -12.58 7.90
N ARG A 46 -0.98 -11.61 7.03
CA ARG A 46 -0.20 -10.40 7.39
C ARG A 46 -0.92 -9.54 8.43
N GLN A 47 -2.25 -9.42 8.36
CA GLN A 47 -3.04 -8.76 9.40
C GLN A 47 -2.88 -9.46 10.76
N GLU A 48 -2.95 -10.80 10.76
CA GLU A 48 -2.83 -11.57 12.00
C GLU A 48 -1.41 -11.54 12.58
N GLU A 49 -0.37 -11.54 11.73
CA GLU A 49 1.03 -11.31 12.15
C GLU A 49 1.16 -9.97 12.88
N TYR A 50 0.62 -8.89 12.30
CA TYR A 50 0.65 -7.57 12.92
C TYR A 50 -0.14 -7.52 14.25
N ARG A 51 -1.32 -8.14 14.33
CA ARG A 51 -2.10 -8.23 15.59
C ARG A 51 -1.34 -8.99 16.67
N THR A 52 -0.74 -10.12 16.31
CA THR A 52 0.03 -10.95 17.25
C THR A 52 1.25 -10.19 17.77
N LEU A 53 2.03 -9.56 16.88
CA LEU A 53 3.20 -8.76 17.27
C LEU A 53 2.80 -7.56 18.14
N GLN A 54 1.72 -6.87 17.79
CA GLN A 54 1.19 -5.77 18.60
C GLN A 54 0.84 -6.24 20.02
N ALA A 55 0.12 -7.37 20.16
CA ALA A 55 -0.23 -7.92 21.46
C ALA A 55 1.01 -8.36 22.28
N GLU A 56 1.98 -9.00 21.63
CA GLU A 56 3.28 -9.38 22.19
C GLU A 56 4.04 -8.17 22.74
N HIS A 57 4.15 -7.09 21.96
CA HIS A 57 4.80 -5.86 22.42
C HIS A 57 4.04 -5.24 23.59
N ARG A 58 2.71 -5.17 23.52
CA ARG A 58 1.88 -4.61 24.58
C ARG A 58 2.10 -5.32 25.93
N ALA A 59 2.15 -6.65 25.91
CA ALA A 59 2.34 -7.46 27.11
C ALA A 59 3.72 -7.26 27.78
N LYS A 60 4.72 -6.78 27.03
CA LYS A 60 6.12 -6.62 27.47
C LYS A 60 6.50 -5.17 27.78
N ILE A 61 5.57 -4.22 27.69
CA ILE A 61 5.81 -2.81 28.02
C ILE A 61 6.25 -2.69 29.48
N SER A 62 7.34 -1.96 29.71
CA SER A 62 7.78 -1.56 31.04
C SER A 62 8.57 -0.26 30.98
N MET A 63 8.24 0.70 31.84
CA MET A 63 8.95 1.98 31.89
C MET A 63 10.27 1.90 32.67
N THR A 64 10.49 0.81 33.42
CA THR A 64 11.65 0.65 34.30
C THR A 64 12.91 0.16 33.59
N SER A 65 12.78 -0.35 32.35
CA SER A 65 13.92 -0.84 31.57
C SER A 65 13.95 -0.27 30.16
N ALA A 66 15.14 -0.21 29.56
CA ALA A 66 15.28 0.19 28.16
C ALA A 66 14.53 -0.77 27.21
N VAL A 67 14.58 -2.08 27.49
CA VAL A 67 13.86 -3.10 26.71
C VAL A 67 12.35 -2.91 26.81
N GLY A 68 11.82 -2.59 27.99
CA GLY A 68 10.39 -2.33 28.16
C GLY A 68 9.92 -1.07 27.40
N ARG A 69 10.75 -0.02 27.35
CA ARG A 69 10.47 1.17 26.52
C ARG A 69 10.58 0.89 25.03
N PHE A 70 11.50 0.01 24.62
CA PHE A 70 11.53 -0.49 23.24
C PHE A 70 10.21 -1.16 22.86
N HIS A 71 9.64 -2.01 23.72
CA HIS A 71 8.33 -2.62 23.46
C HIS A 71 7.20 -1.58 23.38
N GLN A 72 7.24 -0.49 24.15
CA GLN A 72 6.30 0.63 24.00
C GLN A 72 6.38 1.25 22.62
N THR A 73 7.58 1.62 22.17
CA THR A 73 7.78 2.21 20.83
C THR A 73 7.33 1.25 19.73
N GLN A 74 7.69 -0.03 19.83
CA GLN A 74 7.28 -1.02 18.82
C GLN A 74 5.77 -1.28 18.83
N TYR A 75 5.11 -1.25 19.99
CA TYR A 75 3.66 -1.33 20.07
C TYR A 75 2.98 -0.18 19.30
N GLU A 76 3.47 1.05 19.46
CA GLU A 76 2.95 2.22 18.74
C GLU A 76 3.16 2.09 17.22
N VAL A 77 4.37 1.69 16.81
CA VAL A 77 4.69 1.45 15.39
C VAL A 77 3.81 0.35 14.80
N MET A 78 3.64 -0.77 15.49
CA MET A 78 2.78 -1.87 15.02
C MET A 78 1.30 -1.47 14.95
N THR A 79 0.84 -0.67 15.91
CA THR A 79 -0.54 -0.12 15.89
C THR A 79 -0.80 0.69 14.65
N GLN A 80 0.13 1.59 14.29
CA GLN A 80 0.02 2.40 13.08
C GLN A 80 0.13 1.54 11.81
N LYS A 81 1.08 0.60 11.76
CA LYS A 81 1.25 -0.30 10.61
C LYS A 81 0.00 -1.14 10.36
N LEU A 82 -0.59 -1.72 11.40
CA LEU A 82 -1.82 -2.50 11.31
C LEU A 82 -2.97 -1.65 10.75
N ALA A 83 -3.22 -0.48 11.35
CA ALA A 83 -4.30 0.41 10.91
C ALA A 83 -4.15 0.86 9.45
N LYS A 84 -2.92 1.24 9.04
CA LYS A 84 -2.63 1.61 7.65
C LYS A 84 -2.84 0.44 6.70
N PHE A 85 -2.39 -0.77 7.08
CA PHE A 85 -2.53 -1.97 6.25
C PHE A 85 -3.99 -2.40 6.09
N GLU A 86 -4.78 -2.37 7.17
CA GLU A 86 -6.22 -2.64 7.14
C GLU A 86 -6.93 -1.66 6.20
N ARG A 87 -6.70 -0.35 6.36
CA ARG A 87 -7.26 0.69 5.48
C ARG A 87 -6.92 0.48 4.01
N LEU A 88 -5.64 0.23 3.69
CA LEU A 88 -5.23 -0.04 2.31
C LEU A 88 -5.89 -1.29 1.74
N SER A 89 -6.01 -2.34 2.55
CA SER A 89 -6.65 -3.59 2.12
C SER A 89 -8.13 -3.43 1.86
N ASP A 90 -8.84 -2.63 2.67
CA ASP A 90 -10.26 -2.37 2.51
C ASP A 90 -10.53 -1.49 1.31
N ILE A 91 -9.74 -0.44 1.10
CA ILE A 91 -9.85 0.38 -0.12
C ILE A 91 -9.55 -0.47 -1.35
N TYR A 92 -8.51 -1.33 -1.32
CA TYR A 92 -8.23 -2.21 -2.46
C TYR A 92 -9.39 -3.17 -2.79
N LYS A 93 -10.18 -3.62 -1.79
CA LYS A 93 -11.40 -4.39 -2.07
C LYS A 93 -12.42 -3.58 -2.88
N LEU A 94 -12.57 -2.29 -2.59
CA LEU A 94 -13.46 -1.40 -3.35
C LEU A 94 -13.01 -1.28 -4.82
N PHE A 95 -11.70 -1.17 -5.06
CA PHE A 95 -11.13 -1.14 -6.42
C PHE A 95 -11.14 -2.50 -7.14
N CYS A 96 -11.57 -3.57 -6.47
CA CYS A 96 -11.87 -4.85 -7.11
C CYS A 96 -13.34 -4.96 -7.56
N MET A 97 -14.18 -3.97 -7.26
CA MET A 97 -15.59 -3.90 -7.66
C MET A 97 -15.73 -2.89 -8.81
N GLU A 98 -15.96 -3.38 -10.03
CA GLU A 98 -15.99 -2.52 -11.22
C GLU A 98 -17.18 -1.54 -11.19
N GLU A 99 -18.25 -1.89 -10.47
CA GLU A 99 -19.43 -1.06 -10.30
C GLU A 99 -19.13 0.30 -9.63
N GLU A 100 -18.08 0.37 -8.81
CA GLU A 100 -17.67 1.58 -8.10
C GLU A 100 -16.78 2.50 -8.94
N ARG A 101 -16.32 2.05 -10.12
CA ARG A 101 -15.29 2.75 -10.90
C ARG A 101 -15.65 4.18 -11.25
N GLU A 102 -16.85 4.45 -11.76
CA GLU A 102 -17.24 5.80 -12.18
C GLU A 102 -17.23 6.78 -11.01
N LEU A 103 -17.81 6.36 -9.87
CA LEU A 103 -17.86 7.15 -8.65
C LEU A 103 -16.45 7.41 -8.11
N LEU A 104 -15.62 6.36 -8.03
CA LEU A 104 -14.24 6.47 -7.56
C LEU A 104 -13.41 7.36 -8.48
N ASN A 105 -13.51 7.22 -9.80
CA ASN A 105 -12.77 8.04 -10.75
C ASN A 105 -13.15 9.53 -10.63
N HIS A 106 -14.45 9.82 -10.44
CA HIS A 106 -14.90 11.19 -10.17
C HIS A 106 -14.28 11.75 -8.88
N ARG A 107 -14.34 11.01 -7.77
CA ARG A 107 -13.76 11.42 -6.48
C ARG A 107 -12.24 11.56 -6.54
N LEU A 108 -11.56 10.72 -7.32
CA LEU A 108 -10.11 10.74 -7.47
C LEU A 108 -9.63 11.86 -8.40
N SER A 109 -10.48 12.38 -9.29
CA SER A 109 -10.11 13.44 -10.23
C SER A 109 -9.56 14.69 -9.53
N PHE A 110 -10.01 14.98 -8.30
CA PHE A 110 -9.51 16.08 -7.47
C PHE A 110 -8.05 15.91 -7.01
N HIS A 111 -7.51 14.69 -7.08
CA HIS A 111 -6.14 14.34 -6.70
C HIS A 111 -5.33 13.76 -7.88
N GLN A 112 -5.80 13.93 -9.12
CA GLN A 112 -5.25 13.27 -10.30
C GLN A 112 -3.75 13.54 -10.51
N GLU A 113 -3.27 14.76 -10.23
CA GLU A 113 -1.86 15.12 -10.42
C GLU A 113 -0.96 14.40 -9.41
N THR A 114 -1.37 14.40 -8.15
CA THR A 114 -0.68 13.67 -7.08
C THR A 114 -0.65 12.17 -7.38
N ILE A 115 -1.79 11.60 -7.80
CA ILE A 115 -1.90 10.17 -8.13
C ILE A 115 -1.01 9.82 -9.31
N ALA A 116 -1.00 10.65 -10.36
CA ALA A 116 -0.15 10.43 -11.52
C ALA A 116 1.34 10.49 -11.15
N ALA A 117 1.75 11.40 -10.27
CA ALA A 117 3.12 11.47 -9.78
C ALA A 117 3.51 10.21 -8.98
N ILE A 118 2.66 9.75 -8.05
CA ILE A 118 2.90 8.50 -7.30
C ILE A 118 2.97 7.31 -8.28
N TYR A 119 2.05 7.25 -9.24
CA TYR A 119 1.98 6.18 -10.23
C TYR A 119 3.28 6.11 -11.03
N ASP A 120 3.77 7.24 -11.53
CA ASP A 120 5.02 7.32 -12.29
C ASP A 120 6.22 6.79 -11.48
N HIS A 121 6.35 7.22 -10.22
CA HIS A 121 7.40 6.72 -9.32
C HIS A 121 7.31 5.20 -9.09
N VAL A 122 6.10 4.66 -8.97
CA VAL A 122 5.88 3.21 -8.77
C VAL A 122 6.17 2.41 -10.04
N GLN A 123 5.83 2.91 -11.23
CA GLN A 123 6.15 2.24 -12.50
C GLN A 123 7.66 2.21 -12.76
N HIS A 124 8.36 3.28 -12.39
CA HIS A 124 9.80 3.41 -12.62
C HIS A 124 10.67 2.88 -11.46
N LYS A 125 10.07 2.28 -10.43
CA LYS A 125 10.80 1.84 -9.23
C LYS A 125 11.94 0.85 -9.51
N GLU A 126 11.81 0.02 -10.56
CA GLU A 126 12.82 -0.98 -10.95
C GLU A 126 14.05 -0.36 -11.62
N LEU A 127 13.95 0.89 -12.07
CA LEU A 127 15.10 1.66 -12.57
C LEU A 127 16.08 2.04 -11.46
N TYR A 128 15.69 1.86 -10.20
CA TYR A 128 16.49 2.19 -9.03
C TYR A 128 16.91 0.92 -8.30
N THR A 129 18.21 0.68 -8.16
CA THR A 129 18.75 -0.42 -7.33
C THR A 129 18.84 0.04 -5.88
N TYR A 130 17.74 -0.06 -5.14
CA TYR A 130 17.69 0.29 -3.72
C TYR A 130 18.17 -0.85 -2.82
N SER A 131 18.84 -0.50 -1.72
CA SER A 131 18.97 -1.42 -0.58
C SER A 131 17.60 -1.65 0.07
N ASP A 132 17.44 -2.74 0.82
CA ASP A 132 16.18 -3.07 1.48
C ASP A 132 15.64 -1.92 2.36
N SER A 133 16.54 -1.21 3.06
CA SER A 133 16.20 -0.06 3.89
C SER A 133 15.63 1.11 3.08
N VAL A 134 16.24 1.43 1.94
CA VAL A 134 15.79 2.52 1.06
C VAL A 134 14.49 2.11 0.35
N GLN A 135 14.38 0.83 -0.04
CA GLN A 135 13.15 0.29 -0.61
C GLN A 135 11.99 0.39 0.40
N GLN A 136 12.21 0.07 1.67
CA GLN A 136 11.21 0.24 2.71
C GLN A 136 10.78 1.71 2.85
N GLN A 137 11.73 2.64 2.91
CA GLN A 137 11.43 4.07 3.01
C GLN A 137 10.64 4.58 1.81
N PHE A 138 10.96 4.12 0.60
CA PHE A 138 10.20 4.43 -0.61
C PHE A 138 8.74 3.98 -0.48
N TRP A 139 8.50 2.74 -0.05
CA TRP A 139 7.13 2.24 0.12
C TRP A 139 6.38 2.86 1.30
N GLU A 140 7.08 3.31 2.34
CA GLU A 140 6.50 4.13 3.41
C GLU A 140 6.03 5.49 2.87
N ALA A 141 6.84 6.16 2.05
CA ALA A 141 6.46 7.41 1.40
C ALA A 141 5.26 7.23 0.44
N VAL A 142 5.32 6.24 -0.45
CA VAL A 142 4.21 5.92 -1.37
C VAL A 142 2.91 5.64 -0.61
N ARG A 143 2.99 4.88 0.49
CA ARG A 143 1.84 4.59 1.34
C ARG A 143 1.24 5.86 1.94
N ASP A 144 2.07 6.74 2.48
CA ASP A 144 1.60 7.94 3.17
C ASP A 144 0.97 8.94 2.19
N ASP A 145 1.59 9.14 1.03
CA ASP A 145 1.04 9.98 -0.04
C ASP A 145 -0.27 9.42 -0.61
N LEU A 146 -0.31 8.10 -0.84
CA LEU A 146 -1.51 7.43 -1.32
C LEU A 146 -2.65 7.52 -0.32
N LEU A 147 -2.40 7.22 0.97
CA LEU A 147 -3.40 7.31 2.02
C LEU A 147 -3.96 8.73 2.16
N HIS A 148 -3.12 9.75 1.95
CA HIS A 148 -3.57 11.14 1.91
C HIS A 148 -4.48 11.40 0.69
N ALA A 149 -4.08 10.94 -0.50
CA ALA A 149 -4.85 11.13 -1.74
C ALA A 149 -6.20 10.39 -1.76
N ILE A 150 -6.36 9.35 -0.95
CA ILE A 150 -7.60 8.55 -0.85
C ILE A 150 -8.31 8.72 0.50
N ALA A 151 -7.93 9.73 1.30
CA ALA A 151 -8.46 9.92 2.65
C ALA A 151 -9.98 10.15 2.66
N HIS A 152 -10.50 10.78 1.63
CA HIS A 152 -11.91 11.12 1.47
C HIS A 152 -12.75 10.00 0.86
N LEU A 153 -12.20 8.81 0.57
CA LEU A 153 -12.94 7.72 -0.08
C LEU A 153 -13.84 6.90 0.86
N ASP A 154 -13.73 7.14 2.17
CA ASP A 154 -14.62 6.57 3.20
C ASP A 154 -16.08 7.06 3.07
#